data_AF-A0A950NBE6-F1
#
_entry.id   AF-A0A950NBE6-F1
#
_cell.length_a   1.000
_cell.length_b   1.000
_cell.length_c   1.000
_cell.angle_alpha   90.00
_cell.angle_beta   90.00
_cell.angle_gamma   90.00
#
_symmetry.space_group_name_H-M   'P 1'
#
loop_
_entity.id
_entity.type
_entity.pdbx_description
1 polymer ?
#
loop_
_entity_poly.entity_id
_entity_poly.type
_entity_poly.pdbx_seq_one_letter_code
_entity_poly.pdbx_strand_id
1 'polypeptide(L)'
;MIVRIGDINFDRVDYDRDVDVLYLHVGDPSTAVDFDGTPEGHHVRFDKDGNLVGITLLHPKMLLDEDGKITITIPERVEVGHEALDEVLAAA
;
A
#
# COMPACT_ATOMS: atom_id res chain seq x y z
N MET A 1 -6.42 17.73 -4.28
CA MET A 1 -5.56 17.71 -3.07
C MET A 1 -4.54 16.61 -3.29
N ILE A 2 -3.27 16.80 -2.94
CA ILE A 2 -2.24 15.76 -3.06
C ILE A 2 -1.78 15.37 -1.67
N VAL A 3 -1.72 14.07 -1.39
CA VAL A 3 -1.12 13.51 -0.17
C VAL A 3 0.12 12.73 -0.59
N ARG A 4 1.27 13.06 0.00
CA ARG A 4 2.52 12.33 -0.24
C ARG A 4 2.77 11.36 0.90
N ILE A 5 3.00 10.09 0.57
CA ILE A 5 3.43 9.05 1.51
C ILE A 5 4.64 8.34 0.90
N GLY A 6 5.76 8.36 1.61
CA GLY A 6 7.05 7.98 1.03
C GLY A 6 7.36 8.82 -0.22
N ASP A 7 7.61 8.15 -1.35
CA ASP A 7 7.89 8.78 -2.64
C ASP A 7 6.70 8.81 -3.60
N ILE A 8 5.50 8.46 -3.11
CA ILE A 8 4.29 8.37 -3.93
C ILE A 8 3.37 9.56 -3.63
N ASN A 9 2.86 10.18 -4.69
CA ASN A 9 1.88 11.26 -4.61
C ASN A 9 0.50 10.72 -4.98
N PHE A 10 -0.40 10.67 -4.00
CA PHE A 10 -1.81 10.30 -4.20
C PHE A 10 -2.61 11.56 -4.53
N ASP A 11 -3.19 11.61 -5.72
CA ASP A 11 -3.93 12.75 -6.25
C ASP A 11 -5.45 12.59 -6.11
N ARG A 12 -5.91 11.38 -5.79
CA ARG A 12 -7.30 11.08 -5.45
C ARG A 12 -7.40 10.70 -3.98
N VAL A 13 -8.07 11.56 -3.21
CA VAL A 13 -8.14 11.49 -1.76
C VAL A 13 -9.59 11.62 -1.31
N ASP A 14 -10.09 10.63 -0.60
CA ASP A 14 -11.45 10.59 -0.07
C ASP A 14 -11.46 10.10 1.38
N TYR A 15 -11.98 10.92 2.29
CA TYR A 15 -12.04 10.62 3.71
C TYR A 15 -13.50 10.44 4.13
N ASP A 16 -13.86 9.21 4.45
CA ASP A 16 -15.14 8.89 5.06
C ASP A 16 -15.05 9.14 6.58
N ARG A 17 -15.71 10.23 7.01
CA ARG A 17 -15.70 10.68 8.40
C ARG A 17 -16.58 9.82 9.30
N ASP A 18 -17.58 9.14 8.75
CA ASP A 18 -18.56 8.41 9.55
C ASP A 18 -17.97 7.09 10.06
N VAL A 19 -17.01 6.54 9.31
CA VAL A 19 -16.31 5.29 9.67
C VAL A 19 -14.81 5.48 9.95
N ASP A 20 -14.30 6.71 9.88
CA ASP A 20 -12.87 7.05 10.02
C ASP A 20 -12.01 6.20 9.06
N VAL A 21 -12.24 6.36 7.75
CA VAL A 21 -11.48 5.64 6.70
C VAL A 21 -11.02 6.62 5.62
N LEU A 22 -9.73 6.59 5.30
CA LEU A 22 -9.12 7.41 4.26
C LEU A 22 -8.69 6.55 3.07
N TYR A 23 -9.28 6.82 1.92
CA TYR A 23 -8.94 6.21 0.64
C TYR A 23 -8.00 7.12 -0.15
N LEU A 24 -6.86 6.58 -0.56
CA LEU A 24 -5.83 7.24 -1.34
C LEU A 24 -5.60 6.45 -2.62
N HIS A 25 -5.54 7.14 -3.76
CA HIS A 25 -5.23 6.55 -5.06
C HIS A 25 -4.37 7.47 -5.92
N VAL A 26 -3.55 6.86 -6.77
CA VAL A 26 -2.86 7.50 -7.89
C VAL A 26 -3.73 7.33 -9.13
N GLY A 27 -4.23 8.42 -9.68
CA GLY A 27 -5.06 8.41 -10.88
C GLY A 27 -6.40 7.66 -10.70
N ASP A 28 -6.69 6.74 -11.62
CA ASP A 28 -7.94 5.96 -11.62
C ASP A 28 -7.83 4.73 -10.69
N PRO A 29 -8.66 4.62 -9.63
CA PRO A 29 -8.71 3.44 -8.76
C PRO A 29 -8.92 2.10 -9.49
N SER A 30 -9.51 2.12 -10.70
CA SER A 30 -9.73 0.91 -11.51
C SER A 30 -8.43 0.25 -12.01
N THR A 31 -7.30 0.93 -11.89
CA THR A 31 -5.96 0.41 -12.25
C THR A 31 -5.44 -0.65 -11.27
N ALA A 32 -5.97 -0.68 -10.04
CA ALA A 32 -5.60 -1.67 -9.05
C ALA A 32 -6.11 -3.07 -9.46
N VAL A 33 -5.21 -4.04 -9.52
CA VAL A 33 -5.51 -5.44 -9.83
C VAL A 33 -5.16 -6.39 -8.70
N ASP A 34 -4.38 -5.92 -7.72
CA ASP A 34 -3.94 -6.71 -6.57
C ASP A 34 -4.10 -5.92 -5.26
N PHE A 35 -4.30 -6.64 -4.15
CA PHE A 35 -4.74 -6.10 -2.86
C PHE A 35 -4.13 -6.89 -1.71
N ASP A 36 -3.42 -6.19 -0.82
CA ASP A 36 -2.84 -6.77 0.39
C ASP A 36 -3.26 -6.01 1.65
N GLY A 37 -3.43 -6.75 2.74
CA GLY A 37 -3.55 -6.19 4.08
C GLY A 37 -2.17 -5.95 4.70
N THR A 38 -1.99 -4.82 5.38
CA THR A 38 -0.78 -4.53 6.14
C THR A 38 -0.91 -5.09 7.57
N PRO A 39 0.22 -5.32 8.29
CA PRO A 39 0.19 -5.74 9.69
C PRO A 39 -0.57 -4.77 10.62
N GLU A 40 -0.60 -3.48 10.27
CA GLU A 40 -1.34 -2.43 11.00
C GLU A 40 -2.86 -2.45 10.72
N GLY A 41 -3.32 -3.34 9.83
CA GLY A 41 -4.73 -3.45 9.42
C GLY A 41 -5.14 -2.51 8.30
N HIS A 42 -4.20 -1.79 7.68
CA HIS A 42 -4.47 -1.00 6.48
C HIS A 42 -4.52 -1.88 5.24
N HIS A 43 -4.91 -1.31 4.10
CA HIS A 43 -4.85 -2.01 2.82
C HIS A 43 -4.00 -1.25 1.81
N VAL A 44 -3.18 -1.98 1.07
CA VAL A 44 -2.39 -1.47 -0.06
C VAL A 44 -2.89 -2.10 -1.36
N ARG A 45 -2.76 -1.38 -2.47
CA ARG A 45 -3.25 -1.79 -3.79
C ARG A 45 -2.18 -1.60 -4.86
N PHE A 46 -2.03 -2.58 -5.73
CA PHE A 46 -1.02 -2.58 -6.77
C PHE A 46 -1.64 -2.63 -8.17
N ASP A 47 -0.98 -1.98 -9.13
CA ASP A 47 -1.29 -2.15 -10.54
C ASP A 47 -0.71 -3.46 -11.09
N LYS A 48 -0.98 -3.73 -12.36
CA LYS A 48 -0.51 -4.94 -13.06
C LYS A 48 1.01 -5.08 -13.14
N ASP A 49 1.74 -3.98 -12.98
CA ASP A 49 3.21 -3.93 -13.04
C ASP A 49 3.80 -4.00 -11.63
N GLY A 50 2.96 -4.13 -10.59
CA GLY A 50 3.36 -4.25 -9.18
C GLY A 50 3.62 -2.90 -8.50
N ASN A 51 3.27 -1.77 -9.12
CA ASN A 51 3.45 -0.46 -8.50
C ASN A 51 2.33 -0.19 -7.50
N LEU A 52 2.66 0.40 -6.34
CA LEU A 52 1.67 0.84 -5.37
C LEU A 52 0.84 2.00 -5.93
N VAL A 53 -0.46 1.78 -6.15
CA VAL A 53 -1.40 2.76 -6.72
C VAL A 53 -2.53 3.15 -5.77
N GLY A 54 -2.65 2.50 -4.61
CA GLY A 54 -3.66 2.88 -3.62
C GLY A 54 -3.36 2.43 -2.19
N ILE A 55 -3.89 3.19 -1.23
CA ILE A 55 -3.85 2.87 0.20
C ILE A 55 -5.24 3.14 0.79
N THR A 56 -5.73 2.24 1.65
CA THR A 56 -6.86 2.50 2.55
C THR A 56 -6.35 2.52 3.98
N LEU A 57 -6.36 3.69 4.60
CA LEU A 57 -6.02 3.85 6.01
C LEU A 57 -7.28 3.69 6.84
N LEU A 58 -7.22 2.79 7.82
CA LEU A 58 -8.27 2.60 8.81
C LEU A 58 -7.93 3.42 10.06
N HIS A 59 -8.95 4.09 10.59
CA HIS A 59 -8.88 4.92 11.78
C HIS A 59 -7.79 6.02 11.77
N PRO A 60 -7.50 6.72 10.64
CA PRO A 60 -6.42 7.68 10.58
C PRO A 60 -6.58 8.84 11.56
N LYS A 61 -7.82 9.30 11.83
CA LYS A 61 -8.01 10.38 12.81
C LYS A 61 -7.70 9.90 14.22
N MET A 62 -8.26 8.75 14.62
CA MET A 62 -8.00 8.17 15.93
C MET A 62 -6.49 7.94 16.16
N LEU A 63 -5.81 7.31 15.20
CA LEU A 63 -4.37 7.03 15.28
C LEU A 63 -3.52 8.31 15.38
N LEU A 64 -3.88 9.36 14.64
CA LEU A 64 -3.19 10.65 14.75
C LEU A 64 -3.45 11.35 16.09
N ASP A 65 -4.68 11.27 16.62
CA ASP A 65 -5.04 11.89 17.89
C ASP A 65 -4.35 11.17 19.08
N GLU A 66 -4.20 9.84 19.02
CA GLU A 66 -3.59 9.02 20.08
C GLU A 66 -2.07 8.95 19.99
N ASP A 67 -1.53 8.64 18.80
CA ASP A 67 -0.11 8.32 18.61
C ASP A 67 0.68 9.46 17.93
N GLY A 68 -0.01 10.47 17.38
CA GLY A 68 0.61 11.57 16.63
C GLY A 68 1.21 11.16 15.28
N LYS A 69 1.04 9.90 14.88
CA LYS A 69 1.58 9.33 13.63
C LYS A 69 0.77 8.11 13.18
N ILE A 70 0.88 7.78 11.90
CA ILE A 70 0.37 6.53 11.32
C ILE A 70 1.57 5.77 10.76
N THR A 71 1.69 4.49 11.09
CA THR A 71 2.71 3.60 10.52
C THR A 71 2.07 2.77 9.43
N ILE A 72 2.73 2.63 8.29
CA ILE A 72 2.24 1.86 7.14
C ILE A 72 3.38 0.98 6.65
N THR A 73 3.19 -0.33 6.71
CA THR A 73 4.10 -1.27 6.05
C THR A 73 3.72 -1.42 4.59
N ILE A 74 4.61 -1.04 3.67
CA ILE A 74 4.44 -1.21 2.22
C ILE A 74 5.30 -2.40 1.79
N PRO A 75 4.71 -3.49 1.28
CA PRO A 75 5.49 -4.62 0.80
C PRO A 75 6.21 -4.25 -0.50
N GLU A 76 7.44 -4.75 -0.63
CA GLU A 76 8.22 -4.67 -1.86
C GLU A 76 8.06 -5.99 -2.63
N ARG A 77 7.72 -5.90 -3.91
CA ARG A 77 7.76 -7.05 -4.80
C ARG A 77 9.17 -7.23 -5.35
N VAL A 78 9.77 -8.38 -5.08
CA VAL A 78 11.09 -8.75 -5.60
C VAL A 78 10.94 -9.94 -6.54
N GLU A 79 11.49 -9.82 -7.75
CA GLU A 79 11.57 -10.92 -8.70
C GLU A 79 12.96 -11.57 -8.61
N VAL A 80 12.97 -12.90 -8.50
CA VAL A 80 14.20 -13.68 -8.37
C VAL A 80 14.28 -14.65 -9.54
N GLY A 81 15.38 -14.55 -10.30
CA GLY A 81 15.64 -15.39 -11.47
C GLY A 81 16.28 -16.73 -11.12
N HIS A 82 16.28 -17.63 -12.12
CA HIS A 82 16.93 -18.94 -12.07
C HIS A 82 18.38 -18.89 -11.58
N GLU A 83 19.15 -17.91 -12.08
CA GLU A 83 20.55 -17.70 -11.70
C GLU A 83 20.80 -17.56 -10.19
N ALA A 84 19.81 -17.09 -9.43
CA ALA A 84 19.92 -16.91 -7.99
C ALA A 84 19.53 -18.16 -7.19
N LEU A 85 18.77 -19.10 -7.79
CA LEU A 85 18.14 -20.21 -7.07
C LEU A 85 18.52 -21.60 -7.59
N ASP A 86 18.98 -21.73 -8.84
CA ASP A 86 19.20 -23.03 -9.48
C ASP A 86 20.17 -23.92 -8.70
N GLU A 87 21.27 -23.37 -8.17
CA GLU A 87 22.24 -24.13 -7.37
C GLU A 87 21.62 -24.67 -6.07
N VAL A 88 20.85 -23.83 -5.38
CA VAL A 88 20.18 -24.21 -4.12
C VAL A 88 19.08 -25.25 -4.38
N LEU A 89 18.31 -25.08 -5.45
CA LEU A 89 17.22 -25.99 -5.81
C LEU A 89 17.74 -27.33 -6.35
N ALA A 90 18.91 -27.36 -7.01
CA ALA A 90 19.53 -28.60 -7.47
C ALA A 90 20.17 -29.43 -6.35
N ALA A 91 20.45 -28.82 -5.20
CA ALA A 91 21.04 -29.47 -4.03
C ALA A 91 20.01 -30.09 -3.06
N ALA A 92 18.71 -29.90 -3.32
CA ALA A 92 17.59 -30.43 -2.53
C ALA A 92 17.10 -31.78 -3.07
#